data_AF-A0AA40U5T0-F1
#
_entry.id   AF-A0AA40U5T0-F1
#
_cell.length_a   1.000
_cell.length_b   1.000
_cell.length_c   1.000
_cell.angle_alpha   90.00
_cell.angle_beta   90.00
_cell.angle_gamma   90.00
#
_symmetry.space_group_name_H-M   'P 1'
#
loop_
_entity.id
_entity.type
_entity.pdbx_description
1 polymer ?
#
loop_
_entity_poly.entity_id
_entity_poly.type
_entity_poly.pdbx_seq_one_letter_code
_entity_poly.pdbx_strand_id
1 'polypeptide(L)'
;MNPSSAISHSTLHTLESLDRKSPRSTSVIVAIASAAILILTGFILLVTCSSPVAYGLGGIFVLAAGAIIATALIAKLIFVKQLQIPEGIFKVIKNTYPYTFYNFVVEQRLTIQELKAVIVALNSRVSLESLPSSLYQKVIKYGEEKLLGYEHLPDLDSLLLKHCPMHWLYRFVDLGKSCPWDETHKSILQMAYSILGPIARTSGSISVFNPLTCAICASMSQQDLSSLKELAMTGNWDKEEAREIRARLYNEVKASWIAKVENNPLYIKRMSRVFDCSTQVGFDRYLLLFSLHNLTWEQVELIRMLSYEEWLWFCSLEFSGQERKEFFQIASLGGFLYNYDVLDDLSVDYKPNFALLLREEIQNIDAKRKKEPQKQRQALPDVLGKLLPRTYSLFAKAYLSTDFTLYKAMQQAMQRLPKFAYSEVTGKRTQKIQK
;
A
#
# COMPACT_ATOMS: atom_id res chain seq x y z
N MET A 1 -6.29 -23.65 -19.70
CA MET A 1 -6.90 -22.34 -19.99
C MET A 1 -5.83 -21.47 -20.66
N ASN A 2 -6.13 -20.89 -21.83
CA ASN A 2 -5.16 -20.11 -22.60
C ASN A 2 -4.69 -18.87 -21.81
N PRO A 3 -3.38 -18.70 -21.56
CA PRO A 3 -2.84 -17.54 -20.85
C PRO A 3 -2.84 -16.23 -21.68
N SER A 4 -3.27 -16.27 -22.95
CA SER A 4 -3.20 -15.10 -23.85
C SER A 4 -4.35 -14.10 -23.71
N SER A 5 -5.49 -14.47 -23.11
CA SER A 5 -6.66 -13.57 -23.03
C SER A 5 -6.71 -12.70 -21.78
N ALA A 6 -5.98 -13.07 -20.72
CA ALA A 6 -5.88 -12.27 -19.49
C ALA A 6 -4.88 -11.11 -19.64
N ILE A 7 -3.85 -11.29 -20.46
CA ILE A 7 -2.81 -10.29 -20.72
C ILE A 7 -3.40 -9.14 -21.52
N SER A 8 -4.19 -9.39 -22.57
CA SER A 8 -4.75 -8.34 -23.44
C SER A 8 -5.64 -7.33 -22.72
N HIS A 9 -6.49 -7.76 -21.76
CA HIS A 9 -7.36 -6.83 -21.03
C HIS A 9 -6.60 -5.97 -20.01
N SER A 10 -5.59 -6.53 -19.32
CA SER A 10 -4.76 -5.78 -18.37
C SER A 10 -3.86 -4.76 -19.09
N THR A 11 -3.26 -5.14 -20.22
CA THR A 11 -2.40 -4.26 -21.01
C THR A 11 -3.20 -3.10 -21.62
N LEU A 12 -4.40 -3.35 -22.17
CA LEU A 12 -5.29 -2.31 -22.70
C LEU A 12 -5.76 -1.34 -21.61
N HIS A 13 -6.17 -1.84 -20.43
CA HIS A 13 -6.58 -0.98 -19.32
C HIS A 13 -5.44 -0.08 -18.82
N THR A 14 -4.21 -0.62 -18.81
CA THR A 14 -3.00 0.13 -18.41
C THR A 14 -2.70 1.24 -19.43
N LEU A 15 -2.82 0.95 -20.72
CA LEU A 15 -2.62 1.92 -21.81
C LEU A 15 -3.72 3.00 -21.84
N GLU A 16 -4.99 2.64 -21.66
CA GLU A 16 -6.11 3.59 -21.55
C GLU A 16 -6.02 4.48 -20.31
N SER A 17 -5.49 3.97 -19.19
CA SER A 17 -5.32 4.75 -17.96
C SER A 17 -4.25 5.85 -18.11
N LEU A 18 -3.22 5.62 -18.94
CA LEU A 18 -2.15 6.57 -19.24
C LEU A 18 -2.62 7.73 -20.13
N ASP A 19 -3.65 7.51 -20.96
CA ASP A 19 -4.20 8.50 -21.89
C ASP A 19 -5.29 9.39 -21.27
N ARG A 20 -5.73 9.09 -20.02
CA ARG A 20 -6.63 9.97 -19.28
C ARG A 20 -5.90 11.28 -18.94
N LYS A 21 -6.22 12.34 -19.70
CA LYS A 21 -5.83 13.72 -19.39
C LYS A 21 -6.05 14.00 -17.91
N SER A 22 -4.96 14.21 -17.19
CA SER A 22 -4.97 14.49 -15.75
C SER A 22 -5.97 15.63 -15.42
N PRO A 23 -6.85 15.45 -14.42
CA PRO A 23 -7.80 16.50 -14.00
C PRO A 23 -7.10 17.79 -13.54
N ARG A 24 -5.79 17.76 -13.27
CA ARG A 24 -4.98 18.93 -12.89
C ARG A 24 -4.31 19.64 -14.08
N SER A 25 -4.28 19.03 -15.27
CA SER A 25 -3.96 19.77 -16.52
C SER A 25 -5.02 20.84 -16.78
N THR A 26 -6.28 20.52 -16.51
CA THR A 26 -7.41 21.45 -16.52
C THR A 26 -7.19 22.61 -15.53
N SER A 27 -6.60 22.36 -14.35
CA SER A 27 -6.28 23.40 -13.38
C SER A 27 -5.22 24.39 -13.87
N VAL A 28 -4.24 23.95 -14.66
CA VAL A 28 -3.23 24.86 -15.25
C VAL A 28 -3.84 25.66 -16.38
N ILE A 29 -4.69 25.04 -17.21
CA ILE A 29 -5.43 25.74 -18.28
C ILE A 29 -6.36 26.80 -17.67
N VAL A 30 -7.08 26.46 -16.59
CA VAL A 30 -7.93 27.40 -15.85
C VAL A 30 -7.11 28.51 -15.21
N ALA A 31 -5.92 28.23 -14.68
CA ALA A 31 -5.02 29.24 -14.11
C ALA A 31 -4.46 30.19 -15.18
N ILE A 32 -4.13 29.68 -16.37
CA ILE A 32 -3.70 30.50 -17.51
C ILE A 32 -4.87 31.37 -18.00
N ALA A 33 -6.06 30.80 -18.12
CA ALA A 33 -7.26 31.51 -18.54
C ALA A 33 -7.64 32.63 -17.53
N SER A 34 -7.59 32.34 -16.23
CA SER A 34 -7.87 33.33 -15.19
C SER A 34 -6.82 34.44 -15.15
N ALA A 35 -5.54 34.11 -15.32
CA ALA A 35 -4.48 35.10 -15.44
C ALA A 35 -4.66 35.98 -16.68
N ALA A 36 -5.05 35.41 -17.83
CA ALA A 36 -5.33 36.18 -19.03
C ALA A 36 -6.49 37.16 -18.84
N ILE A 37 -7.57 36.74 -18.16
CA ILE A 37 -8.70 37.62 -17.83
C ILE A 37 -8.26 38.77 -16.92
N LEU A 38 -7.44 38.50 -15.89
CA LEU A 38 -6.94 39.53 -14.97
C LEU A 38 -6.02 40.54 -15.68
N ILE A 39 -5.15 40.06 -16.58
CA ILE A 39 -4.28 40.92 -17.38
C ILE A 39 -5.13 41.81 -18.29
N LEU A 40 -6.12 41.24 -18.99
CA LEU A 40 -7.01 41.98 -19.87
C LEU A 40 -7.80 43.05 -19.09
N THR A 41 -8.32 42.69 -17.91
CA THR A 41 -9.08 43.60 -17.04
C THR A 41 -8.20 44.74 -16.52
N GLY A 42 -6.97 44.44 -16.10
CA GLY A 42 -5.99 45.45 -15.69
C GLY A 42 -5.62 46.39 -16.85
N PHE A 43 -5.47 45.86 -18.06
CA PHE A 43 -5.15 46.65 -19.26
C PHE A 43 -6.31 47.56 -19.67
N ILE A 44 -7.55 47.06 -19.62
CA ILE A 44 -8.75 47.88 -19.87
C ILE A 44 -8.80 49.04 -18.88
N LEU A 45 -8.63 48.77 -17.57
CA LEU A 45 -8.61 49.82 -16.54
C LEU A 45 -7.53 50.87 -16.75
N LEU A 46 -6.33 50.46 -17.19
CA LEU A 46 -5.22 51.36 -17.51
C LEU A 46 -5.50 52.26 -18.70
N VAL A 47 -6.19 51.75 -19.73
CA VAL A 47 -6.48 52.49 -20.97
C VAL A 47 -7.72 53.39 -20.81
N THR A 48 -8.75 52.94 -20.10
CA THR A 48 -10.03 53.67 -20.02
C THR A 48 -10.09 54.70 -18.90
N CYS A 49 -9.22 54.61 -17.89
CA CYS A 49 -9.29 55.48 -16.72
C CYS A 49 -7.97 56.22 -16.50
N SER A 50 -7.96 57.53 -16.76
CA SER A 50 -6.80 58.41 -16.54
C SER A 50 -6.55 58.77 -15.07
N SER A 51 -7.19 58.08 -14.11
CA SER A 51 -7.08 58.41 -12.69
C SER A 51 -5.87 57.71 -12.05
N PRO A 52 -5.14 58.36 -11.12
CA PRO A 52 -4.05 57.75 -10.36
C PRO A 52 -4.45 56.43 -9.68
N VAL A 53 -5.73 56.32 -9.27
CA VAL A 53 -6.31 55.12 -8.64
C VAL A 53 -6.40 53.95 -9.61
N ALA A 54 -6.69 54.21 -10.90
CA ALA A 54 -6.78 53.18 -11.93
C ALA A 54 -5.42 52.55 -12.25
N TYR A 55 -4.33 53.34 -12.24
CA TYR A 55 -2.96 52.81 -12.39
C TYR A 55 -2.60 51.86 -11.25
N GLY A 56 -2.97 52.20 -10.01
CA GLY A 56 -2.77 51.33 -8.84
C GLY A 56 -3.54 50.01 -8.95
N LEU A 57 -4.82 50.06 -9.31
CA LEU A 57 -5.65 48.86 -9.49
C LEU A 57 -5.17 47.99 -10.65
N GLY A 58 -4.83 48.58 -11.79
CA GLY A 58 -4.27 47.85 -12.93
C GLY A 58 -2.98 47.11 -12.58
N GLY A 59 -2.09 47.75 -11.82
CA GLY A 59 -0.88 47.12 -11.30
C GLY A 59 -1.15 45.92 -10.38
N ILE A 60 -2.13 46.02 -9.48
CA ILE A 60 -2.55 44.93 -8.59
C ILE A 60 -3.05 43.73 -9.40
N PHE A 61 -3.85 43.96 -10.45
CA PHE A 61 -4.37 42.87 -11.30
C PHE A 61 -3.26 42.13 -12.05
N VAL A 62 -2.28 42.85 -12.60
CA VAL A 62 -1.12 42.24 -13.28
C VAL A 62 -0.26 41.45 -12.29
N LEU A 63 -0.02 41.98 -11.09
CA LEU A 63 0.71 41.27 -10.03
C LEU A 63 -0.03 40.01 -9.58
N ALA A 64 -1.35 40.07 -9.40
CA ALA A 64 -2.18 38.92 -9.06
C ALA A 64 -2.13 37.85 -10.15
N ALA A 65 -2.19 38.24 -11.43
CA ALA A 65 -2.05 37.31 -12.55
C ALA A 65 -0.67 36.62 -12.57
N GLY A 66 0.40 37.39 -12.33
CA GLY A 66 1.76 36.86 -12.21
C GLY A 66 1.88 35.85 -11.07
N ALA A 67 1.31 36.16 -9.90
CA ALA A 67 1.30 35.25 -8.75
C ALA A 67 0.52 33.95 -9.04
N ILE A 68 -0.62 34.01 -9.73
CA ILE A 68 -1.40 32.83 -10.13
C ILE A 68 -0.59 31.94 -11.06
N ILE A 69 0.04 32.50 -12.11
CA ILE A 69 0.88 31.73 -13.05
C ILE A 69 2.07 31.12 -12.33
N ALA A 70 2.79 31.89 -11.50
CA ALA A 70 3.93 31.40 -10.75
C ALA A 70 3.53 30.24 -9.82
N THR A 71 2.41 30.39 -9.11
CA THR A 71 1.88 29.33 -8.22
C THR A 71 1.49 28.08 -9.00
N ALA A 72 0.84 28.22 -10.16
CA ALA A 72 0.46 27.10 -11.02
C ALA A 72 1.69 26.37 -11.60
N LEU A 73 2.72 27.11 -12.02
CA LEU A 73 3.98 26.54 -12.50
C LEU A 73 4.75 25.84 -11.38
N ILE A 74 4.86 26.45 -10.20
CA ILE A 74 5.47 25.83 -9.03
C ILE A 74 4.72 24.55 -8.65
N ALA A 75 3.38 24.58 -8.63
CA ALA A 75 2.57 23.40 -8.36
C ALA A 75 2.79 22.29 -9.39
N LYS A 76 2.90 22.63 -10.68
CA LYS A 76 3.23 21.68 -11.75
C LYS A 76 4.62 21.10 -11.57
N LEU A 77 5.64 21.91 -11.25
CA LEU A 77 7.00 21.45 -11.02
C LEU A 77 7.09 20.51 -9.81
N ILE A 78 6.45 20.87 -8.70
CA ILE A 78 6.37 20.01 -7.51
C ILE A 78 5.69 18.69 -7.85
N PHE A 79 4.60 18.72 -8.63
CA PHE A 79 3.87 17.52 -9.04
C PHE A 79 4.69 16.59 -9.94
N VAL A 80 5.38 17.14 -10.95
CA VAL A 80 6.27 16.36 -11.81
C VAL A 80 7.37 15.69 -10.99
N LYS A 81 7.98 16.43 -10.05
CA LYS A 81 8.97 15.86 -9.13
C LYS A 81 8.37 14.79 -8.22
N GLN A 82 7.10 14.93 -7.84
CA GLN A 82 6.38 13.95 -7.03
C GLN A 82 5.99 12.68 -7.77
N LEU A 83 5.97 12.68 -9.11
CA LEU A 83 5.66 11.48 -9.93
C LEU A 83 6.90 10.69 -10.33
N GLN A 84 8.09 11.25 -10.11
CA GLN A 84 9.34 10.60 -10.47
C GLN A 84 9.64 9.41 -9.57
N ILE A 85 10.33 8.43 -10.14
CA ILE A 85 10.86 7.29 -9.42
C ILE A 85 11.82 7.79 -8.33
N PRO A 86 11.63 7.41 -7.05
CA PRO A 86 12.51 7.82 -5.97
C PRO A 86 13.94 7.30 -6.15
N GLU A 87 14.91 8.03 -5.59
CA GLU A 87 16.34 7.72 -5.75
C GLU A 87 16.71 6.33 -5.22
N GLY A 88 16.09 5.88 -4.12
CA GLY A 88 16.27 4.53 -3.61
C GLY A 88 15.95 3.47 -4.67
N ILE A 89 14.87 3.65 -5.41
CA ILE A 89 14.44 2.72 -6.45
C ILE A 89 15.35 2.76 -7.67
N PHE A 90 15.92 3.91 -8.03
CA PHE A 90 16.93 3.94 -9.08
C PHE A 90 18.11 3.02 -8.79
N LYS A 91 18.55 2.92 -7.52
CA LYS A 91 19.61 1.98 -7.14
C LYS A 91 19.18 0.52 -7.34
N VAL A 92 17.94 0.19 -6.99
CA VAL A 92 17.38 -1.15 -7.19
C VAL A 92 17.28 -1.48 -8.69
N ILE A 93 16.77 -0.54 -9.50
CA ILE A 93 16.68 -0.69 -10.96
C ILE A 93 18.07 -0.88 -11.56
N LYS A 94 19.05 -0.05 -11.18
CA LYS A 94 20.43 -0.13 -11.65
C LYS A 94 21.05 -1.51 -11.42
N ASN A 95 20.73 -2.14 -10.30
CA ASN A 95 21.28 -3.45 -9.93
C ASN A 95 20.53 -4.63 -10.57
N THR A 96 19.33 -4.40 -11.12
CA THR A 96 18.42 -5.45 -11.59
C THR A 96 18.33 -5.49 -13.11
N TYR A 97 18.32 -4.33 -13.76
CA TYR A 97 18.12 -4.21 -15.20
C TYR A 97 19.44 -3.90 -15.94
N PRO A 98 19.54 -4.22 -17.24
CA PRO A 98 20.70 -3.87 -18.06
C PRO A 98 21.01 -2.37 -18.00
N TYR A 99 22.30 -2.02 -18.08
CA TYR A 99 22.77 -0.64 -17.94
C TYR A 99 22.12 0.33 -18.94
N THR A 100 21.95 -0.09 -20.20
CA THR A 100 21.26 0.69 -21.23
C THR A 100 19.81 0.96 -20.85
N PHE A 101 19.11 -0.06 -20.35
CA PHE A 101 17.72 0.09 -19.91
C PHE A 101 17.62 1.03 -18.71
N TYR A 102 18.52 0.90 -17.73
CA TYR A 102 18.61 1.83 -16.60
C TYR A 102 18.85 3.28 -17.06
N ASN A 103 19.76 3.51 -18.00
CA ASN A 103 20.03 4.86 -18.54
C ASN A 103 18.79 5.45 -19.22
N PHE A 104 18.02 4.64 -19.96
CA PHE A 104 16.74 5.08 -20.51
C PHE A 104 15.78 5.61 -19.44
N VAL A 105 15.62 4.87 -18.33
CA VAL A 105 14.75 5.27 -17.22
C VAL A 105 15.18 6.63 -16.64
N VAL A 106 16.49 6.82 -16.45
CA VAL A 106 17.05 8.04 -15.84
C VAL A 106 17.02 9.24 -16.79
N GLU A 107 17.52 9.07 -18.02
CA GLU A 107 17.63 10.15 -19.00
C GLU A 107 16.27 10.67 -19.45
N GLN A 108 15.32 9.76 -19.68
CA GLN A 108 13.96 10.12 -20.09
C GLN A 108 13.01 10.36 -18.91
N ARG A 109 13.51 10.26 -17.67
CA ARG A 109 12.79 10.50 -16.42
C ARG A 109 11.44 9.78 -16.41
N LEU A 110 11.47 8.48 -16.61
CA LEU A 110 10.25 7.67 -16.62
C LEU A 110 9.58 7.68 -15.25
N THR A 111 8.25 7.67 -15.27
CA THR A 111 7.42 7.30 -14.12
C THR A 111 7.40 5.78 -13.95
N ILE A 112 6.91 5.28 -12.81
CA ILE A 112 6.74 3.83 -12.60
C ILE A 112 5.77 3.22 -13.61
N GLN A 113 4.69 3.93 -13.93
CA GLN A 113 3.67 3.43 -14.87
C GLN A 113 4.25 3.34 -16.29
N GLU A 114 5.00 4.35 -16.72
CA GLU A 114 5.72 4.32 -17.99
C GLU A 114 6.75 3.19 -18.05
N LEU A 115 7.53 3.01 -16.98
CA LEU A 115 8.50 1.92 -16.88
C LEU A 115 7.82 0.55 -17.01
N LYS A 116 6.72 0.35 -16.29
CA LYS A 116 5.90 -0.88 -16.36
C LYS A 116 5.41 -1.14 -17.77
N ALA A 117 4.87 -0.12 -18.44
CA ALA A 117 4.37 -0.23 -19.81
C ALA A 117 5.49 -0.63 -20.80
N VAL A 118 6.68 -0.04 -20.69
CA VAL A 118 7.82 -0.40 -21.55
C VAL A 118 8.28 -1.84 -21.29
N ILE A 119 8.44 -2.25 -20.03
CA ILE A 119 8.85 -3.62 -19.69
C ILE A 119 7.86 -4.64 -20.28
N VAL A 120 6.55 -4.38 -20.14
CA VAL A 120 5.50 -5.25 -20.69
C VAL A 120 5.58 -5.32 -22.22
N ALA A 121 5.75 -4.17 -22.90
CA ALA A 121 5.84 -4.14 -24.36
C ALA A 121 7.07 -4.92 -24.87
N LEU A 122 8.24 -4.72 -24.25
CA LEU A 122 9.47 -5.42 -24.59
C LEU A 122 9.36 -6.93 -24.35
N ASN A 123 8.87 -7.34 -23.17
CA ASN A 123 8.71 -8.76 -22.83
C ASN A 123 7.66 -9.47 -23.68
N SER A 124 6.63 -8.75 -24.14
CA SER A 124 5.55 -9.31 -24.96
C SER A 124 5.83 -9.24 -26.46
N ARG A 125 7.00 -8.72 -26.88
CA ARG A 125 7.38 -8.49 -28.28
C ARG A 125 6.32 -7.67 -29.05
N VAL A 126 5.65 -6.75 -28.36
CA VAL A 126 4.71 -5.83 -29.01
C VAL A 126 5.53 -4.65 -29.54
N SER A 127 5.14 -4.12 -30.71
CA SER A 127 5.78 -2.92 -31.27
C SER A 127 5.74 -1.77 -30.26
N LEU A 128 6.88 -1.11 -30.05
CA LEU A 128 6.99 0.04 -29.15
C LEU A 128 6.16 1.23 -29.63
N GLU A 129 5.81 1.27 -30.93
CA GLU A 129 4.86 2.24 -31.51
C GLU A 129 3.47 2.16 -30.88
N SER A 130 3.09 1.02 -30.29
CA SER A 130 1.80 0.84 -29.61
C SER A 130 1.73 1.50 -28.22
N LEU A 131 2.87 1.98 -27.70
CA LEU A 131 2.91 2.71 -26.44
C LEU A 131 2.18 4.05 -26.58
N PRO A 132 1.69 4.64 -25.47
CA PRO A 132 1.05 5.95 -25.51
C PRO A 132 1.98 6.98 -26.14
N SER A 133 1.44 7.89 -26.96
CA SER A 133 2.26 8.75 -27.83
C SER A 133 3.34 9.54 -27.09
N SER A 134 3.06 10.00 -25.86
CA SER A 134 4.05 10.70 -25.02
C SER A 134 5.21 9.81 -24.57
N LEU A 135 4.95 8.52 -24.34
CA LEU A 135 5.96 7.54 -23.96
C LEU A 135 6.75 7.06 -25.18
N TYR A 136 6.09 6.83 -26.31
CA TYR A 136 6.76 6.47 -27.56
C TYR A 136 7.72 7.58 -28.03
N GLN A 137 7.37 8.87 -27.85
CA GLN A 137 8.28 9.98 -28.10
C GLN A 137 9.55 9.93 -27.22
N LYS A 138 9.44 9.47 -25.96
CA LYS A 138 10.61 9.27 -25.09
C LYS A 138 11.49 8.12 -25.59
N VAL A 139 10.88 7.05 -26.09
CA VAL A 139 11.58 5.91 -26.71
C VAL A 139 12.38 6.36 -27.93
N ILE A 140 11.75 7.05 -28.89
CA ILE A 140 12.43 7.57 -30.08
C ILE A 140 13.58 8.50 -29.70
N LYS A 141 13.35 9.41 -28.74
CA LYS A 141 14.37 10.38 -28.31
C LYS A 141 15.60 9.71 -27.70
N TYR A 142 15.43 8.56 -27.04
CA TYR A 142 16.53 7.80 -26.48
C TYR A 142 17.28 6.98 -27.55
N GLY A 143 16.55 6.49 -28.55
CA GLY A 143 17.00 5.55 -29.58
C GLY A 143 16.31 4.21 -29.38
N GLU A 144 15.30 3.92 -30.19
CA GLU A 144 14.50 2.69 -30.12
C GLU A 144 15.39 1.45 -30.29
N GLU A 145 16.34 1.53 -31.22
CA GLU A 145 17.32 0.49 -31.53
C GLU A 145 18.16 0.06 -30.32
N LYS A 146 18.33 0.94 -29.32
CA LYS A 146 19.07 0.62 -28.10
C LYS A 146 18.25 -0.21 -27.11
N LEU A 147 16.92 -0.19 -27.24
CA LEU A 147 15.99 -0.92 -26.38
C LEU A 147 15.56 -2.24 -27.03
N LEU A 148 15.59 -2.31 -28.36
CA LEU A 148 15.34 -3.54 -29.10
C LEU A 148 16.41 -4.60 -28.76
N GLY A 149 15.97 -5.83 -28.48
CA GLY A 149 16.84 -6.96 -28.11
C GLY A 149 16.93 -7.25 -26.61
N TYR A 150 16.34 -6.41 -25.75
CA TYR A 150 16.11 -6.77 -24.35
C TYR A 150 14.84 -7.59 -24.22
N GLU A 151 15.00 -8.92 -24.17
CA GLU A 151 13.93 -9.87 -23.88
C GLU A 151 14.07 -10.41 -22.46
N HIS A 152 12.95 -10.80 -21.84
CA HIS A 152 12.90 -11.38 -20.49
C HIS A 152 13.42 -10.45 -19.38
N LEU A 153 13.13 -9.16 -19.48
CA LEU A 153 13.37 -8.23 -18.39
C LEU A 153 12.59 -8.66 -17.13
N PRO A 154 13.20 -8.57 -15.93
CA PRO A 154 12.51 -8.86 -14.69
C PRO A 154 11.20 -8.07 -14.55
N ASP A 155 10.17 -8.70 -13.98
CA ASP A 155 8.90 -8.03 -13.72
C ASP A 155 9.08 -6.93 -12.66
N LEU A 156 8.57 -5.73 -12.98
CA LEU A 156 8.69 -4.59 -12.10
C LEU A 156 7.86 -4.76 -10.83
N ASP A 157 6.65 -5.33 -10.93
CA ASP A 157 5.77 -5.47 -9.76
C ASP A 157 6.40 -6.39 -8.72
N SER A 158 6.96 -7.53 -9.16
CA SER A 158 7.71 -8.47 -8.34
C SER A 158 8.90 -7.81 -7.64
N LEU A 159 9.62 -6.93 -8.33
CA LEU A 159 10.72 -6.15 -7.76
C LEU A 159 10.24 -5.18 -6.68
N LEU A 160 9.15 -4.45 -6.96
CA LEU A 160 8.55 -3.51 -6.01
C LEU A 160 8.00 -4.23 -4.77
N LEU A 161 7.34 -5.38 -4.95
CA LEU A 161 6.83 -6.21 -3.84
C LEU A 161 7.94 -6.67 -2.90
N LYS A 162 9.13 -6.95 -3.43
CA LYS A 162 10.29 -7.37 -2.65
C LYS A 162 10.95 -6.23 -1.87
N HIS A 163 11.04 -5.03 -2.47
CA HIS A 163 11.85 -3.94 -1.94
C HIS A 163 11.07 -2.82 -1.25
N CYS A 164 9.78 -2.66 -1.56
CA CYS A 164 8.95 -1.55 -1.13
C CYS A 164 7.83 -2.03 -0.18
N PRO A 165 7.99 -1.89 1.15
CA PRO A 165 6.99 -2.40 2.08
C PRO A 165 5.59 -1.81 1.95
N MET A 166 5.49 -0.54 1.52
CA MET A 166 4.19 0.10 1.32
C MET A 166 3.48 -0.43 0.08
N HIS A 167 4.22 -0.74 -0.99
CA HIS A 167 3.70 -1.43 -2.17
C HIS A 167 3.20 -2.84 -1.83
N TRP A 168 4.00 -3.60 -1.08
CA TRP A 168 3.60 -4.92 -0.57
C TRP A 168 2.31 -4.84 0.25
N LEU A 169 2.22 -3.88 1.19
CA LEU A 169 1.05 -3.70 2.04
C LEU A 169 -0.20 -3.34 1.23
N TYR A 170 -0.07 -2.46 0.24
CA TYR A 170 -1.16 -2.12 -0.68
C TYR A 170 -1.66 -3.36 -1.42
N ARG A 171 -0.73 -4.12 -2.04
CA ARG A 171 -1.10 -5.32 -2.80
C ARG A 171 -1.74 -6.39 -1.91
N PHE A 172 -1.27 -6.55 -0.68
CA PHE A 172 -1.85 -7.47 0.29
C PHE A 172 -3.31 -7.12 0.61
N VAL A 173 -3.64 -5.84 0.80
CA VAL A 173 -5.04 -5.40 1.03
C VAL A 173 -5.88 -5.55 -0.24
N ASP A 174 -5.33 -5.20 -1.40
CA ASP A 174 -6.02 -5.25 -2.68
C ASP A 174 -6.46 -6.66 -3.08
N LEU A 175 -5.58 -7.66 -2.91
CA LEU A 175 -5.92 -9.07 -3.14
C LEU A 175 -7.04 -9.54 -2.20
N GLY A 176 -7.06 -9.05 -0.96
CA GLY A 176 -8.09 -9.35 0.02
C GLY A 176 -9.48 -8.77 -0.28
N LYS A 177 -9.62 -7.84 -1.23
CA LYS A 177 -10.93 -7.32 -1.68
C LYS A 177 -11.82 -8.40 -2.31
N SER A 178 -11.19 -9.35 -2.98
CA SER A 178 -11.88 -10.43 -3.70
C SER A 178 -12.51 -11.46 -2.76
N CYS A 179 -12.13 -11.45 -1.47
CA CYS A 179 -12.73 -12.32 -0.48
C CYS A 179 -14.17 -11.89 -0.17
N PRO A 180 -15.12 -12.84 -0.14
CA PRO A 180 -16.50 -12.59 0.25
C PRO A 180 -16.58 -12.36 1.76
N TRP A 181 -16.08 -11.21 2.23
CA TRP A 181 -16.43 -10.73 3.55
C TRP A 181 -17.83 -10.11 3.47
N ASP A 182 -18.76 -10.79 4.14
CA ASP A 182 -19.98 -10.28 4.81
C ASP A 182 -20.36 -8.83 4.43
N GLU A 183 -21.54 -8.64 3.82
CA GLU A 183 -22.17 -7.36 3.40
C GLU A 183 -22.16 -6.23 4.47
N THR A 184 -21.69 -6.55 5.67
CA THR A 184 -21.44 -5.67 6.81
C THR A 184 -20.41 -4.55 6.60
N HIS A 185 -19.56 -4.61 5.58
CA HIS A 185 -18.59 -3.54 5.33
C HIS A 185 -19.27 -2.33 4.70
N LYS A 186 -19.32 -1.21 5.44
CA LYS A 186 -19.93 0.03 4.96
C LYS A 186 -18.94 0.98 4.26
N SER A 187 -17.63 0.71 4.35
CA SER A 187 -16.60 1.54 3.71
C SER A 187 -15.30 0.79 3.39
N ILE A 188 -14.53 1.32 2.43
CA ILE A 188 -13.18 0.85 2.05
C ILE A 188 -12.24 0.82 3.27
N LEU A 189 -12.30 1.85 4.11
CA LEU A 189 -11.53 1.93 5.34
C LEU A 189 -11.81 0.75 6.29
N GLN A 190 -13.08 0.41 6.46
CA GLN A 190 -13.50 -0.71 7.31
C GLN A 190 -13.02 -2.06 6.77
N MET A 191 -13.04 -2.24 5.45
CA MET A 191 -12.51 -3.43 4.78
C MET A 191 -10.99 -3.54 4.98
N ALA A 192 -10.23 -2.46 4.78
CA ALA A 192 -8.78 -2.47 4.99
C ALA A 192 -8.43 -2.83 6.45
N TYR A 193 -9.15 -2.26 7.42
CA TYR A 193 -8.95 -2.60 8.84
C TYR A 193 -9.40 -4.02 9.20
N SER A 194 -10.38 -4.61 8.52
CA SER A 194 -10.71 -6.03 8.76
C SER A 194 -9.68 -6.99 8.20
N ILE A 195 -8.96 -6.62 7.14
CA ILE A 195 -7.87 -7.42 6.56
C ILE A 195 -6.59 -7.28 7.39
N LEU A 196 -6.25 -6.07 7.82
CA LEU A 196 -4.97 -5.82 8.51
C LEU A 196 -5.05 -5.90 10.04
N GLY A 197 -6.25 -5.75 10.59
CA GLY A 197 -6.50 -5.67 12.03
C GLY A 197 -6.64 -7.04 12.71
N PRO A 198 -7.52 -7.16 13.72
CA PRO A 198 -7.68 -8.39 14.48
C PRO A 198 -8.03 -9.59 13.61
N ILE A 199 -7.27 -10.67 13.78
CA ILE A 199 -7.48 -11.92 13.07
C ILE A 199 -8.89 -12.45 13.36
N ALA A 200 -9.57 -12.89 12.30
CA ALA A 200 -10.98 -13.27 12.30
C ALA A 200 -11.91 -12.29 13.06
N ARG A 201 -11.57 -11.00 13.15
CA ARG A 201 -12.35 -9.98 13.89
C ARG A 201 -12.66 -10.38 15.33
N THR A 202 -11.71 -11.06 15.96
CA THR A 202 -11.75 -11.40 17.38
C THR A 202 -11.60 -10.13 18.24
N SER A 203 -11.99 -10.21 19.51
CA SER A 203 -11.74 -9.13 20.48
C SER A 203 -10.30 -9.10 21.03
N GLY A 204 -9.41 -9.97 20.51
CA GLY A 204 -8.03 -10.10 20.96
C GLY A 204 -7.08 -9.07 20.35
N SER A 205 -5.80 -9.20 20.69
CA SER A 205 -4.71 -8.32 20.26
C SER A 205 -3.80 -8.97 19.20
N ILE A 206 -4.36 -9.81 18.33
CA ILE A 206 -3.62 -10.62 17.35
C ILE A 206 -4.12 -10.32 15.96
N SER A 207 -3.20 -10.11 15.03
CA SER A 207 -3.44 -9.98 13.60
C SER A 207 -2.73 -11.09 12.83
N VAL A 208 -2.82 -11.02 11.50
CA VAL A 208 -2.02 -11.86 10.61
C VAL A 208 -0.53 -11.58 10.72
N PHE A 209 -0.10 -10.42 11.22
CA PHE A 209 1.30 -10.06 11.42
C PHE A 209 1.87 -10.71 12.68
N ASN A 210 2.00 -12.03 12.62
CA ASN A 210 2.52 -12.92 13.67
C ASN A 210 3.66 -13.77 13.09
N PRO A 211 4.77 -14.01 13.82
CA PRO A 211 5.85 -14.87 13.35
C PRO A 211 5.38 -16.28 12.92
N LEU A 212 4.36 -16.83 13.57
CA LEU A 212 3.79 -18.13 13.23
C LEU A 212 3.12 -18.14 11.83
N THR A 213 2.59 -17.00 11.38
CA THR A 213 1.94 -16.87 10.07
C THR A 213 2.89 -17.26 8.93
N CYS A 214 4.14 -16.80 8.98
CA CYS A 214 5.12 -17.12 7.94
C CYS A 214 5.42 -18.62 7.91
N ALA A 215 5.56 -19.26 9.08
CA ALA A 215 5.77 -20.70 9.17
C ALA A 215 4.59 -21.51 8.62
N ILE A 216 3.36 -21.08 8.94
CA ILE A 216 2.14 -21.69 8.39
C ILE A 216 2.09 -21.51 6.88
N CYS A 217 2.26 -20.28 6.38
CA CYS A 217 2.23 -19.99 4.94
C CYS A 217 3.31 -20.75 4.16
N ALA A 218 4.49 -20.97 4.75
CA ALA A 218 5.57 -21.71 4.12
C ALA A 218 5.28 -23.22 4.00
N SER A 219 4.51 -23.78 4.93
CA SER A 219 4.23 -25.23 5.01
C SER A 219 2.87 -25.62 4.40
N MET A 220 1.99 -24.65 4.17
CA MET A 220 0.63 -24.87 3.68
C MET A 220 0.55 -24.91 2.16
N SER A 221 -0.28 -25.81 1.63
CA SER A 221 -0.66 -25.83 0.21
C SER A 221 -1.96 -25.06 -0.05
N GLN A 222 -2.25 -24.74 -1.32
CA GLN A 222 -3.51 -24.10 -1.71
C GLN A 222 -4.74 -24.94 -1.35
N GLN A 223 -4.62 -26.27 -1.47
CA GLN A 223 -5.68 -27.20 -1.10
C GLN A 223 -5.92 -27.19 0.40
N ASP A 224 -4.87 -27.16 1.22
CA ASP A 224 -5.00 -27.06 2.67
C ASP A 224 -5.72 -25.79 3.08
N LEU A 225 -5.32 -24.65 2.51
CA LEU A 225 -5.95 -23.36 2.79
C LEU A 225 -7.43 -23.39 2.47
N SER A 226 -7.80 -23.91 1.29
CA SER A 226 -9.18 -23.97 0.83
C SER A 226 -10.03 -24.88 1.72
N SER A 227 -9.51 -26.06 2.05
CA SER A 227 -10.21 -27.06 2.87
C SER A 227 -10.38 -26.58 4.32
N LEU A 228 -9.32 -26.06 4.94
CA LEU A 228 -9.38 -25.53 6.31
C LEU A 228 -10.31 -24.33 6.43
N LYS A 229 -10.33 -23.44 5.43
CA LYS A 229 -11.28 -22.32 5.38
C LYS A 229 -12.72 -22.82 5.35
N GLU A 230 -13.04 -23.73 4.45
CA GLU A 230 -14.40 -24.28 4.33
C GLU A 230 -14.84 -24.97 5.62
N LEU A 231 -13.99 -25.84 6.16
CA LEU A 231 -14.27 -26.58 7.40
C LEU A 231 -14.42 -25.64 8.60
N ALA A 232 -13.60 -24.60 8.71
CA ALA A 232 -13.71 -23.60 9.77
C ALA A 232 -15.01 -22.77 9.63
N MET A 233 -15.31 -22.26 8.44
CA MET A 233 -16.48 -21.41 8.19
C MET A 233 -17.81 -22.16 8.35
N THR A 234 -17.83 -23.46 8.06
CA THR A 234 -19.01 -24.33 8.23
C THR A 234 -19.14 -24.92 9.64
N GLY A 235 -18.23 -24.58 10.56
CA GLY A 235 -18.26 -25.09 11.94
C GLY A 235 -17.96 -26.58 12.07
N ASN A 236 -17.15 -27.11 11.14
CA ASN A 236 -16.76 -28.52 11.03
C ASN A 236 -15.27 -28.72 11.36
N TRP A 237 -14.70 -27.89 12.23
CA TRP A 237 -13.28 -27.91 12.57
C TRP A 237 -12.82 -29.21 13.26
N ASP A 238 -13.76 -29.94 13.85
CA ASP A 238 -13.56 -31.21 14.54
C ASP A 238 -13.64 -32.43 13.62
N LYS A 239 -13.93 -32.28 12.32
CA LYS A 239 -13.92 -33.40 11.36
C LYS A 239 -12.52 -34.00 11.18
N GLU A 240 -12.47 -35.29 10.84
CA GLU A 240 -11.19 -36.02 10.70
C GLU A 240 -10.27 -35.36 9.66
N GLU A 241 -10.80 -34.96 8.51
CA GLU A 241 -10.08 -34.22 7.47
C GLU A 241 -9.37 -32.96 8.02
N ALA A 242 -10.06 -32.17 8.86
CA ALA A 242 -9.46 -31.01 9.50
C ALA A 242 -8.35 -31.42 10.48
N ARG A 243 -8.52 -32.51 11.23
CA ARG A 243 -7.51 -33.00 12.19
C ARG A 243 -6.26 -33.50 11.48
N GLU A 244 -6.41 -34.22 10.37
CA GLU A 244 -5.29 -34.74 9.58
C GLU A 244 -4.44 -33.60 9.02
N ILE A 245 -5.07 -32.61 8.38
CA ILE A 245 -4.36 -31.43 7.84
C ILE A 245 -3.65 -30.67 8.96
N ARG A 246 -4.33 -30.43 10.09
CA ARG A 246 -3.75 -29.73 11.26
C ARG A 246 -2.55 -30.46 11.84
N ALA A 247 -2.66 -31.77 12.05
CA ALA A 247 -1.58 -32.58 12.61
C ALA A 247 -0.36 -32.60 11.69
N ARG A 248 -0.58 -32.74 10.37
CA ARG A 248 0.48 -32.69 9.37
C ARG A 248 1.20 -31.33 9.38
N LEU A 249 0.45 -30.24 9.26
CA LEU A 249 1.01 -28.88 9.29
C LEU A 249 1.74 -28.58 10.59
N TYR A 250 1.19 -29.00 11.74
CA TYR A 250 1.86 -28.83 13.03
C TYR A 250 3.19 -29.57 13.07
N ASN A 251 3.26 -30.82 12.59
CA ASN A 251 4.50 -31.59 12.57
C ASN A 251 5.56 -30.96 11.65
N GLU A 252 5.17 -30.47 10.47
CA GLU A 252 6.06 -29.76 9.55
C GLU A 252 6.60 -28.45 10.17
N VAL A 253 5.70 -27.62 10.73
CA VAL A 253 6.07 -26.37 11.42
C VAL A 253 6.96 -26.65 12.63
N LYS A 254 6.64 -27.69 13.40
CA LYS A 254 7.42 -28.11 14.57
C LYS A 254 8.85 -28.51 14.18
N ALA A 255 9.01 -29.27 13.11
CA ALA A 255 10.30 -29.74 12.66
C ALA A 255 11.19 -28.62 12.10
N SER A 256 10.62 -27.66 11.36
CA SER A 256 11.42 -26.71 10.56
C SER A 256 11.42 -25.27 11.07
N TRP A 257 10.44 -24.88 11.90
CA TRP A 257 10.19 -23.47 12.21
C TRP A 257 10.09 -23.15 13.69
N ILE A 258 9.60 -24.07 14.52
CA ILE A 258 9.15 -23.72 15.87
C ILE A 258 10.25 -23.12 16.74
N ALA A 259 11.47 -23.67 16.67
CA ALA A 259 12.62 -23.13 17.39
C ALA A 259 12.94 -21.69 16.96
N LYS A 260 12.74 -21.32 15.68
CA LYS A 260 12.93 -19.94 15.19
C LYS A 260 11.80 -19.01 15.64
N VAL A 261 10.59 -19.53 15.81
CA VAL A 261 9.41 -18.77 16.26
C VAL A 261 9.48 -18.52 17.76
N GLU A 262 9.69 -19.56 18.55
CA GLU A 262 9.72 -19.52 20.02
C GLU A 262 10.85 -18.66 20.56
N ASN A 263 12.03 -18.74 19.96
CA ASN A 263 13.18 -17.94 20.38
C ASN A 263 13.08 -16.47 19.94
N ASN A 264 12.04 -16.09 19.19
CA ASN A 264 11.90 -14.73 18.71
C ASN A 264 11.42 -13.77 19.84
N PRO A 265 12.13 -12.66 20.11
CA PRO A 265 11.74 -11.72 21.16
C PRO A 265 10.35 -11.09 20.98
N LEU A 266 9.87 -10.90 19.74
CA LEU A 266 8.53 -10.37 19.48
C LEU A 266 7.47 -11.40 19.91
N TYR A 267 7.68 -12.66 19.53
CA TYR A 267 6.78 -13.76 19.91
C TYR A 267 6.71 -13.91 21.44
N ILE A 268 7.88 -14.02 22.11
CA ILE A 268 7.97 -14.19 23.57
C ILE A 268 7.28 -13.05 24.32
N LYS A 269 7.51 -11.79 23.91
CA LYS A 269 7.03 -10.63 24.67
C LYS A 269 5.56 -10.32 24.44
N ARG A 270 5.02 -10.66 23.26
CA ARG A 270 3.72 -10.12 22.82
C ARG A 270 2.69 -11.18 22.42
N MET A 271 3.10 -12.39 22.08
CA MET A 271 2.20 -13.37 21.42
C MET A 271 2.08 -14.71 22.15
N SER A 272 3.15 -15.17 22.79
CA SER A 272 3.18 -16.46 23.53
C SER A 272 2.14 -16.56 24.65
N ARG A 273 1.68 -15.41 25.17
CA ARG A 273 0.65 -15.33 26.22
C ARG A 273 -0.76 -15.65 25.71
N VAL A 274 -0.97 -15.64 24.40
CA VAL A 274 -2.28 -15.84 23.81
C VAL A 274 -2.38 -17.23 23.19
N PHE A 275 -1.33 -17.68 22.49
CA PHE A 275 -1.22 -19.03 21.96
C PHE A 275 0.19 -19.56 22.20
N ASP A 276 0.29 -20.81 22.67
CA ASP A 276 1.55 -21.52 22.77
C ASP A 276 1.75 -22.39 21.52
N CYS A 277 2.45 -21.84 20.52
CA CYS A 277 2.74 -22.53 19.27
C CYS A 277 3.57 -23.80 19.44
N SER A 278 4.27 -23.97 20.58
CA SER A 278 5.03 -25.19 20.90
C SER A 278 4.13 -26.41 21.02
N THR A 279 2.86 -26.19 21.37
CA THR A 279 1.84 -27.21 21.56
C THR A 279 0.90 -27.29 20.37
N GLN A 280 0.43 -28.50 20.05
CA GLN A 280 -0.57 -28.69 19.00
C GLN A 280 -1.86 -27.90 19.29
N VAL A 281 -2.28 -27.84 20.56
CA VAL A 281 -3.48 -27.09 20.97
C VAL A 281 -3.34 -25.60 20.66
N GLY A 282 -2.21 -24.98 21.03
CA GLY A 282 -1.98 -23.57 20.75
C GLY A 282 -1.82 -23.27 19.26
N PHE A 283 -1.14 -24.15 18.53
CA PHE A 283 -1.03 -24.07 17.07
C PHE A 283 -2.41 -24.14 16.38
N ASP A 284 -3.22 -25.14 16.73
CA ASP A 284 -4.54 -25.37 16.16
C ASP A 284 -5.49 -24.19 16.39
N ARG A 285 -5.42 -23.56 17.58
CA ARG A 285 -6.18 -22.34 17.88
C ARG A 285 -5.80 -21.18 16.96
N TYR A 286 -4.51 -20.96 16.73
CA TYR A 286 -4.07 -19.91 15.81
C TYR A 286 -4.45 -20.24 14.37
N LEU A 287 -4.27 -21.49 13.95
CA LEU A 287 -4.61 -21.96 12.61
C LEU A 287 -6.11 -21.86 12.32
N LEU A 288 -6.97 -22.11 13.31
CA LEU A 288 -8.41 -21.86 13.21
C LEU A 288 -8.70 -20.38 12.92
N LEU A 289 -8.11 -19.47 13.71
CA LEU A 289 -8.31 -18.03 13.51
C LEU A 289 -7.76 -17.56 12.16
N PHE A 290 -6.61 -18.08 11.75
CA PHE A 290 -6.04 -17.82 10.43
C PHE A 290 -6.98 -18.27 9.30
N SER A 291 -7.54 -19.47 9.42
CA SER A 291 -8.50 -20.01 8.44
C SER A 291 -9.79 -19.19 8.38
N LEU A 292 -10.31 -18.78 9.54
CA LEU A 292 -11.49 -17.90 9.65
C LEU A 292 -11.23 -16.45 9.22
N HIS A 293 -9.96 -16.02 9.23
CA HIS A 293 -9.55 -14.72 8.69
C HIS A 293 -9.51 -14.72 7.17
N ASN A 294 -9.78 -15.84 6.51
CA ASN A 294 -10.13 -15.89 5.10
C ASN A 294 -9.11 -15.25 4.13
N LEU A 295 -7.80 -15.36 4.38
CA LEU A 295 -6.77 -14.85 3.44
C LEU A 295 -6.81 -15.58 2.10
N THR A 296 -6.73 -14.90 0.95
CA THR A 296 -6.64 -15.60 -0.35
C THR A 296 -5.31 -16.36 -0.49
N TRP A 297 -5.25 -17.28 -1.47
CA TRP A 297 -3.99 -17.96 -1.77
C TRP A 297 -2.91 -16.98 -2.26
N GLU A 298 -3.30 -15.98 -3.04
CA GLU A 298 -2.40 -14.92 -3.50
C GLU A 298 -1.85 -14.09 -2.34
N GLN A 299 -2.65 -13.85 -1.29
CA GLN A 299 -2.15 -13.22 -0.06
C GLN A 299 -1.15 -14.13 0.68
N VAL A 300 -1.36 -15.45 0.68
CA VAL A 300 -0.39 -16.42 1.22
C VAL A 300 0.90 -16.41 0.42
N GLU A 301 0.83 -16.42 -0.92
CA GLU A 301 2.01 -16.33 -1.79
C GLU A 301 2.78 -15.02 -1.57
N LEU A 302 2.10 -13.89 -1.40
CA LEU A 302 2.76 -12.63 -1.04
C LEU A 302 3.55 -12.72 0.27
N ILE A 303 3.05 -13.46 1.27
CA ILE A 303 3.78 -13.69 2.53
C ILE A 303 4.99 -14.60 2.27
N ARG A 304 4.83 -15.64 1.44
CA ARG A 304 5.92 -16.59 1.09
C ARG A 304 7.04 -15.94 0.28
N MET A 305 6.76 -14.85 -0.43
CA MET A 305 7.79 -14.08 -1.14
C MET A 305 8.80 -13.40 -0.21
N LEU A 306 8.43 -13.17 1.06
CA LEU A 306 9.28 -12.50 2.04
C LEU A 306 10.16 -13.52 2.78
N SER A 307 11.40 -13.13 3.09
CA SER A 307 12.22 -13.86 4.06
C SER A 307 11.57 -13.82 5.44
N TYR A 308 11.94 -14.74 6.33
CA TYR A 308 11.44 -14.73 7.70
C TYR A 308 11.81 -13.43 8.43
N GLU A 309 13.01 -12.90 8.20
CA GLU A 309 13.47 -11.62 8.76
C GLU A 309 12.68 -10.43 8.22
N GLU A 310 12.34 -10.45 6.92
CA GLU A 310 11.45 -9.47 6.29
C GLU A 310 10.06 -9.49 6.91
N TRP A 311 9.50 -10.68 7.11
CA TRP A 311 8.22 -10.86 7.78
C TRP A 311 8.24 -10.39 9.23
N LEU A 312 9.29 -10.72 9.98
CA LEU A 312 9.47 -10.28 11.36
C LEU A 312 9.54 -8.76 11.48
N TRP A 313 10.09 -8.08 10.48
CA TRP A 313 10.08 -6.63 10.44
C TRP A 313 8.63 -6.08 10.33
N PHE A 314 7.78 -6.65 9.46
CA PHE A 314 6.36 -6.29 9.43
C PHE A 314 5.66 -6.59 10.77
N CYS A 315 5.93 -7.75 11.37
CA CYS A 315 5.42 -8.10 12.71
C CYS A 315 5.86 -7.08 13.77
N SER A 316 7.06 -6.48 13.64
CA SER A 316 7.55 -5.48 14.59
C SER A 316 6.79 -4.15 14.49
N LEU A 317 6.26 -3.80 13.31
CA LEU A 317 5.48 -2.59 13.11
C LEU A 317 4.20 -2.59 13.94
N GLU A 318 3.61 -3.78 14.10
CA GLU A 318 2.38 -4.02 14.87
C GLU A 318 2.43 -3.53 16.32
N PHE A 319 3.64 -3.48 16.89
CA PHE A 319 3.89 -3.11 18.29
C PHE A 319 4.77 -1.86 18.43
N SER A 320 4.87 -1.04 17.38
CA SER A 320 5.73 0.14 17.35
C SER A 320 5.22 1.34 18.18
N GLY A 321 4.05 1.20 18.80
CA GLY A 321 3.42 2.16 19.72
C GLY A 321 4.07 2.19 21.11
N GLN A 322 3.96 3.33 21.79
CA GLN A 322 4.64 3.63 23.06
C GLN A 322 4.02 2.90 24.26
N GLU A 323 2.75 2.52 24.19
CA GLU A 323 2.04 1.90 25.30
C GLU A 323 1.82 0.40 25.07
N ARG A 324 1.82 -0.38 26.15
CA ARG A 324 1.55 -1.84 26.11
C ARG A 324 0.16 -2.21 25.55
N LYS A 325 -0.69 -1.22 25.26
CA LYS A 325 -2.09 -1.37 24.84
C LYS A 325 -2.36 -1.00 23.38
N GLU A 326 -1.40 -0.42 22.66
CA GLU A 326 -1.58 -0.01 21.27
C GLU A 326 -1.16 -1.14 20.32
N PHE A 327 -2.15 -1.90 19.84
CA PHE A 327 -1.99 -2.99 18.86
C PHE A 327 -2.44 -2.54 17.46
N PHE A 328 -2.23 -3.36 16.42
CA PHE A 328 -2.77 -3.07 15.07
C PHE A 328 -2.20 -1.79 14.45
N GLN A 329 -0.95 -1.46 14.79
CA GLN A 329 -0.27 -0.27 14.30
C GLN A 329 -0.05 -0.30 12.78
N ILE A 330 0.18 -1.49 12.21
CA ILE A 330 0.25 -1.60 10.74
C ILE A 330 -1.13 -1.41 10.11
N ALA A 331 -2.19 -1.88 10.77
CA ALA A 331 -3.56 -1.72 10.30
C ALA A 331 -3.94 -0.24 10.28
N SER A 332 -3.58 0.53 11.33
CA SER A 332 -3.88 1.97 11.42
C SER A 332 -3.29 2.75 10.25
N LEU A 333 -2.01 2.48 9.91
CA LEU A 333 -1.35 3.05 8.74
C LEU A 333 -1.98 2.54 7.44
N GLY A 334 -2.08 1.23 7.27
CA GLY A 334 -2.54 0.60 6.04
C GLY A 334 -3.94 1.05 5.65
N GLY A 335 -4.90 1.06 6.58
CA GLY A 335 -6.24 1.54 6.30
C GLY A 335 -6.30 3.03 5.98
N PHE A 336 -5.50 3.87 6.65
CA PHE A 336 -5.38 5.28 6.30
C PHE A 336 -4.88 5.47 4.87
N LEU A 337 -3.79 4.81 4.50
CA LEU A 337 -3.19 4.94 3.17
C LEU A 337 -4.13 4.41 2.09
N TYR A 338 -4.77 3.28 2.35
CA TYR A 338 -5.68 2.64 1.41
C TYR A 338 -6.93 3.48 1.15
N ASN A 339 -7.47 4.15 2.18
CA ASN A 339 -8.67 4.98 2.04
C ASN A 339 -8.48 6.22 1.15
N TYR A 340 -7.25 6.64 0.89
CA TYR A 340 -6.95 7.81 0.04
C TYR A 340 -6.25 7.43 -1.28
N ASP A 341 -6.19 6.13 -1.61
CA ASP A 341 -5.56 5.61 -2.83
C ASP A 341 -4.16 6.19 -3.09
N VAL A 342 -3.39 6.47 -2.04
CA VAL A 342 -2.05 7.09 -2.17
C VAL A 342 -0.97 6.09 -2.56
N LEU A 343 -1.30 4.80 -2.55
CA LEU A 343 -0.42 3.68 -2.88
C LEU A 343 -0.76 3.03 -4.23
N ASP A 344 -1.90 3.36 -4.83
CA ASP A 344 -2.34 2.84 -6.12
C ASP A 344 -1.66 3.61 -7.25
N ASP A 345 -0.85 2.94 -8.07
CA ASP A 345 -0.13 3.58 -9.18
C ASP A 345 -1.07 4.02 -10.32
N LEU A 346 -2.33 3.61 -10.33
CA LEU A 346 -3.35 4.08 -11.26
C LEU A 346 -4.14 5.29 -10.73
N SER A 347 -3.98 5.62 -9.44
CA SER A 347 -4.71 6.71 -8.80
C SER A 347 -4.12 8.09 -9.13
N VAL A 348 -5.00 9.09 -9.29
CA VAL A 348 -4.61 10.50 -9.42
C VAL A 348 -3.96 11.08 -8.16
N ASP A 349 -4.16 10.41 -7.03
CA ASP A 349 -3.63 10.80 -5.73
C ASP A 349 -2.42 9.97 -5.30
N TYR A 350 -1.93 9.07 -6.17
CA TYR A 350 -0.71 8.30 -5.98
C TYR A 350 0.46 9.15 -5.46
N LYS A 351 1.22 8.58 -4.54
CA LYS A 351 2.39 9.20 -3.90
C LYS A 351 3.60 8.26 -4.03
N PRO A 352 4.31 8.22 -5.16
CA PRO A 352 5.41 7.28 -5.36
C PRO A 352 6.56 7.48 -4.38
N ASN A 353 6.82 8.73 -3.95
CA ASN A 353 7.79 9.03 -2.89
C ASN A 353 7.47 8.38 -1.52
N PHE A 354 6.24 7.89 -1.35
CA PHE A 354 5.83 7.16 -0.16
C PHE A 354 5.61 5.68 -0.46
N ALA A 355 4.87 5.37 -1.53
CA ALA A 355 4.56 3.99 -1.94
C ALA A 355 5.80 3.16 -2.25
N LEU A 356 6.86 3.81 -2.74
CA LEU A 356 8.10 3.17 -3.16
C LEU A 356 9.25 3.42 -2.18
N LEU A 357 8.93 3.78 -0.92
CA LEU A 357 9.94 3.82 0.12
C LEU A 357 10.54 2.43 0.31
N LEU A 358 11.87 2.37 0.30
CA LEU A 358 12.61 1.17 0.62
C LEU A 358 12.53 0.87 2.11
N ARG A 359 12.64 -0.41 2.46
CA ARG A 359 12.70 -0.85 3.86
C ARG A 359 13.78 -0.11 4.67
N GLU A 360 14.96 0.06 4.09
CA GLU A 360 16.11 0.75 4.72
C GLU A 360 15.80 2.22 5.01
N GLU A 361 15.06 2.89 4.13
CA GLU A 361 14.64 4.28 4.32
C GLU A 361 13.66 4.39 5.49
N ILE A 362 12.72 3.45 5.60
CA ILE A 362 11.78 3.38 6.74
C ILE A 362 12.54 3.06 8.04
N GLN A 363 13.51 2.15 8.00
CA GLN A 363 14.35 1.84 9.16
C GLN A 363 15.17 3.05 9.61
N ASN A 364 15.68 3.86 8.68
CA ASN A 364 16.37 5.11 8.99
C ASN A 364 15.44 6.14 9.64
N ILE A 365 14.18 6.25 9.17
CA ILE A 365 13.16 7.08 9.81
C ILE A 365 12.90 6.58 11.24
N ASP A 366 12.73 5.27 11.42
CA ASP A 366 12.52 4.67 12.74
C ASP A 366 13.72 4.88 13.70
N ALA A 367 14.94 4.76 13.18
CA ALA A 367 16.16 4.99 13.96
C ALA A 367 16.25 6.46 14.43
N LYS A 368 15.89 7.43 13.56
CA LYS A 368 15.82 8.85 13.94
C LYS A 368 14.74 9.08 15.00
N ARG A 369 13.54 8.56 14.78
CA ARG A 369 12.41 8.58 15.74
C ARG A 369 12.82 8.04 17.11
N LYS A 370 13.57 6.95 17.16
CA LYS A 370 14.05 6.33 18.40
C LYS A 370 15.07 7.17 19.17
N LYS A 371 15.68 8.19 18.57
CA LYS A 371 16.57 9.15 19.26
C LYS A 371 15.79 10.26 19.97
N GLU A 372 14.53 10.48 19.63
CA GLU A 372 13.70 11.48 20.28
C GLU A 372 13.41 11.12 21.74
N PRO A 373 13.25 12.12 22.64
CA PRO A 373 12.84 11.91 24.01
C PRO A 373 11.57 11.07 24.09
N GLN A 374 11.50 10.13 25.03
CA GLN A 374 10.39 9.17 25.11
C GLN A 374 9.02 9.86 25.18
N LYS A 375 8.89 10.98 25.89
CA LYS A 375 7.65 11.77 25.99
C LYS A 375 7.17 12.40 24.67
N GLN A 376 8.05 12.54 23.68
CA GLN A 376 7.74 13.18 22.39
C GLN A 376 7.70 12.18 21.23
N ARG A 377 8.28 11.00 21.41
CA ARG A 377 8.40 9.98 20.37
C ARG A 377 7.02 9.41 20.02
N GLN A 378 6.62 9.59 18.76
CA GLN A 378 5.35 9.07 18.23
C GLN A 378 5.48 7.62 17.75
N ALA A 379 4.34 6.94 17.56
CA ALA A 379 4.32 5.63 16.89
C ALA A 379 4.82 5.77 15.45
N LEU A 380 5.51 4.75 14.92
CA LEU A 380 6.09 4.81 13.58
C LEU A 380 5.02 5.00 12.50
N PRO A 381 3.85 4.31 12.55
CA PRO A 381 2.70 4.62 11.70
C PRO A 381 2.32 6.09 11.63
N ASP A 382 2.23 6.78 12.77
CA ASP A 382 1.88 8.20 12.79
C ASP A 382 2.96 9.06 12.14
N VAL A 383 4.24 8.75 12.38
CA VAL A 383 5.38 9.43 11.74
C VAL A 383 5.33 9.22 10.22
N LEU A 384 5.08 8.00 9.76
CA LEU A 384 4.95 7.69 8.34
C LEU A 384 3.74 8.40 7.72
N GLY A 385 2.58 8.38 8.38
CA GLY A 385 1.40 9.12 7.93
C GLY A 385 1.67 10.62 7.75
N LYS A 386 2.45 11.23 8.65
CA LYS A 386 2.82 12.65 8.59
C LYS A 386 3.75 13.02 7.43
N LEU A 387 4.38 12.04 6.76
CA LEU A 387 5.07 12.27 5.49
C LEU A 387 4.11 12.66 4.35
N LEU A 388 2.80 12.45 4.56
CA LEU A 388 1.72 12.87 3.66
C LEU A 388 0.88 13.97 4.33
N PRO A 389 1.43 15.18 4.57
CA PRO A 389 0.85 16.17 5.47
C PRO A 389 -0.56 16.63 5.08
N ARG A 390 -0.84 16.77 3.78
CA ARG A 390 -2.18 17.12 3.28
C ARG A 390 -3.18 16.01 3.56
N THR A 391 -2.86 14.77 3.19
CA THR A 391 -3.71 13.59 3.41
C THR A 391 -3.95 13.35 4.89
N TYR A 392 -2.89 13.44 5.70
CA TYR A 392 -2.96 13.32 7.15
C TYR A 392 -3.85 14.39 7.78
N SER A 393 -3.73 15.65 7.34
CA SER A 393 -4.57 16.75 7.84
C SER A 393 -6.05 16.58 7.46
N LEU A 394 -6.34 16.15 6.23
CA LEU A 394 -7.71 15.86 5.79
C LEU A 394 -8.32 14.74 6.62
N PHE A 395 -7.56 13.68 6.86
CA PHE A 395 -7.99 12.57 7.69
C PHE A 395 -8.21 13.04 9.14
N ALA A 396 -7.27 13.76 9.74
CA ALA A 396 -7.41 14.31 11.08
C ALA A 396 -8.67 15.17 11.26
N LYS A 397 -8.98 16.03 10.27
CA LYS A 397 -10.20 16.87 10.27
C LYS A 397 -11.48 16.04 10.26
N ALA A 398 -11.52 14.94 9.50
CA ALA A 398 -12.69 14.06 9.46
C ALA A 398 -13.01 13.41 10.82
N TYR A 399 -12.02 13.30 11.70
CA TYR A 399 -12.13 12.70 13.03
C TYR A 399 -12.25 13.73 14.17
N LEU A 400 -12.39 15.04 13.86
CA LEU A 400 -12.73 16.14 14.77
C LEU A 400 -11.97 16.14 16.11
N SER A 401 -10.68 15.81 16.10
CA SER A 401 -9.87 15.68 17.32
C SER A 401 -8.68 16.64 17.32
N THR A 402 -8.47 17.32 18.45
CA THR A 402 -7.27 18.13 18.72
C THR A 402 -6.04 17.28 19.04
N ASP A 403 -6.22 16.01 19.45
CA ASP A 403 -5.16 15.05 19.76
C ASP A 403 -5.31 13.78 18.89
N PHE A 404 -5.15 13.97 17.58
CA PHE A 404 -5.35 12.97 16.54
C PHE A 404 -4.14 12.03 16.36
N THR A 405 -4.42 10.72 16.33
CA THR A 405 -3.48 9.68 15.86
C THR A 405 -4.21 8.72 14.92
N LEU A 406 -3.48 8.09 14.00
CA LEU A 406 -4.02 7.05 13.12
C LEU A 406 -4.60 5.89 13.92
N TYR A 407 -3.97 5.54 15.05
CA TYR A 407 -4.46 4.50 15.94
C TYR A 407 -5.85 4.83 16.50
N LYS A 408 -6.08 6.05 17.01
CA LYS A 408 -7.40 6.45 17.52
C LYS A 408 -8.47 6.43 16.43
N ALA A 409 -8.13 6.90 15.21
CA ALA A 409 -9.04 6.86 14.06
C ALA A 409 -9.45 5.43 13.70
N MET A 410 -8.47 4.52 13.67
CA MET A 410 -8.70 3.10 13.46
C MET A 410 -9.62 2.50 14.54
N GLN A 411 -9.34 2.77 15.83
CA GLN A 411 -10.17 2.27 16.93
C GLN A 411 -11.64 2.72 16.79
N GLN A 412 -11.88 3.98 16.45
CA GLN A 412 -13.24 4.49 16.22
C GLN A 412 -13.92 3.82 15.02
N ALA A 413 -13.20 3.61 13.92
CA ALA A 413 -13.74 2.91 12.76
C ALA A 413 -14.06 1.43 13.06
N MET A 414 -13.19 0.77 13.83
CA MET A 414 -13.33 -0.63 14.23
C MET A 414 -14.40 -0.86 15.29
N GLN A 415 -14.74 0.12 16.12
CA GLN A 415 -15.85 -0.01 17.06
C GLN A 415 -17.16 -0.34 16.32
N ARG A 416 -17.35 0.18 15.11
CA ARG A 416 -18.55 -0.05 14.29
C ARG A 416 -18.60 -1.43 13.63
N LEU A 417 -17.52 -2.20 13.72
CA LEU A 417 -17.41 -3.53 13.10
C LEU A 417 -17.89 -4.61 14.09
N PRO A 418 -18.75 -5.57 13.68
CA PRO A 418 -19.02 -6.75 14.49
C PRO A 418 -17.74 -7.45 14.93
N LYS A 419 -17.78 -7.92 16.18
CA LYS A 419 -16.75 -8.74 16.83
C LYS A 419 -17.29 -10.14 17.02
N PHE A 420 -16.44 -11.14 16.88
CA PHE A 420 -16.85 -12.54 16.98
C PHE A 420 -16.11 -13.28 18.09
N ALA A 421 -16.78 -14.29 18.64
CA ALA A 421 -16.22 -15.38 19.42
C ALA A 421 -16.31 -16.67 18.62
N TYR A 422 -15.40 -17.60 18.90
CA TYR A 422 -15.30 -18.87 18.17
C TYR A 422 -15.18 -20.03 19.15
N SER A 423 -15.88 -21.12 18.86
CA SER A 423 -15.64 -22.40 19.55
C SER A 423 -14.30 -22.96 19.07
N GLU A 424 -13.38 -23.22 19.98
CA GLU A 424 -12.07 -23.81 19.63
C GLU A 424 -12.19 -25.27 19.19
N VAL A 425 -13.29 -25.94 19.54
CA VAL A 425 -13.55 -27.34 19.18
C VAL A 425 -14.17 -27.41 17.79
N THR A 426 -15.28 -26.69 17.57
CA THR A 426 -16.08 -26.82 16.33
C THR A 426 -15.76 -25.73 15.31
N GLY A 427 -15.12 -24.64 15.70
CA GLY A 427 -14.96 -23.45 14.85
C GLY A 427 -16.21 -22.57 14.77
N LYS A 428 -17.32 -22.97 15.40
CA LYS A 428 -18.60 -22.25 15.31
C LYS A 428 -18.47 -20.78 15.73
N ARG A 429 -18.84 -19.89 14.83
CA ARG A 429 -18.81 -18.42 14.98
C ARG A 429 -20.04 -17.91 15.73
N THR A 430 -19.83 -17.08 16.74
CA THR A 430 -20.89 -16.37 17.47
C THR A 430 -20.59 -14.87 17.48
N GLN A 431 -21.52 -14.04 17.00
CA GLN A 431 -21.36 -12.59 17.06
C GLN A 431 -21.51 -12.11 18.50
N LYS A 432 -20.54 -11.33 18.99
CA LYS A 432 -20.66 -10.68 20.30
C LYS A 432 -21.57 -9.47 20.15
N ILE A 433 -22.62 -9.40 20.98
CA ILE A 433 -23.46 -8.21 21.12
C ILE A 433 -22.57 -7.12 21.73
N GLN A 434 -22.34 -6.04 20.99
CA GLN A 434 -21.68 -4.86 21.55
C GLN A 434 -22.69 -4.16 22.46
N LYS A 435 -22.41 -4.11 23.76
CA LYS A 435 -23.15 -3.30 24.73
C LYS A 435 -22.67 -1.86 24.70
#